data_AF-A0A6P1BUQ9-F1
#
_entry.id   AF-A0A6P1BUQ9-F1
#
_cell.length_a   1.000
_cell.length_b   1.000
_cell.length_c   1.000
_cell.angle_alpha   90.00
_cell.angle_beta   90.00
_cell.angle_gamma   90.00
#
_symmetry.space_group_name_H-M   'P 1'
#
loop_
_entity.id
_entity.type
_entity.pdbx_description
1 polymer ?
#
loop_
_entity_poly.entity_id
_entity_poly.type
_entity_poly.pdbx_seq_one_letter_code
_entity_poly.pdbx_strand_id
1 'polypeptide(L)' 'MLYVISGRIEVKFVDRSIAMSAGDYLQFPGYLVHHVRRMGANAIVLIVISRD' A
#
# COMPACT_ATOMS: atom_id res chain seq x y z
N MET A 1 -1.66 0.65 -8.20
CA MET A 1 -0.51 1.35 -7.58
C MET A 1 -0.99 1.99 -6.28
N LEU A 2 -0.20 1.87 -5.22
CA LEU A 2 -0.36 2.59 -3.96
C LEU A 2 0.77 3.62 -3.84
N TYR A 3 0.46 4.82 -3.37
CA TYR A 3 1.43 5.86 -3.02
C TYR A 3 1.09 6.47 -1.67
N VAL A 4 2.05 6.51 -0.73
CA VAL A 4 1.82 7.03 0.61
C VAL A 4 2.01 8.53 0.61
N ILE A 5 0.93 9.28 0.82
CA ILE A 5 0.97 10.74 0.94
C ILE A 5 1.49 11.15 2.32
N SER A 6 1.00 10.49 3.38
CA SER A 6 1.42 10.75 4.75
C SER A 6 1.22 9.54 5.66
N GLY A 7 1.95 9.51 6.77
CA GLY A 7 1.92 8.41 7.73
C GLY A 7 2.71 7.18 7.26
N ARG A 8 2.42 6.02 7.87
CA ARG A 8 3.07 4.75 7.59
C ARG A 8 2.03 3.65 7.44
N ILE A 9 2.21 2.77 6.46
CA ILE A 9 1.34 1.62 6.21
C ILE A 9 2.14 0.33 6.11
N GLU A 10 1.46 -0.80 6.30
CA GLU A 10 1.91 -2.12 5.87
C GLU A 10 0.99 -2.63 4.77
N VAL A 11 1.58 -3.15 3.70
CA VAL A 11 0.89 -3.95 2.67
C VAL A 11 1.30 -5.39 2.87
N LYS A 12 0.33 -6.24 3.26
CA LYS A 12 0.54 -7.67 3.46
C LYS A 12 0.00 -8.47 2.29
N PHE A 13 0.86 -9.22 1.64
CA PHE A 13 0.53 -10.27 0.69
C PHE A 13 0.55 -11.64 1.39
N VAL A 14 0.28 -12.71 0.64
CA VAL A 14 0.28 -14.09 1.19
C VAL A 14 1.68 -14.52 1.66
N ASP A 15 2.72 -14.13 0.93
CA ASP A 15 4.12 -14.56 1.13
C ASP A 15 4.99 -13.53 1.85
N ARG A 16 4.59 -12.26 1.86
CA ARG A 16 5.41 -11.15 2.36
C ARG A 16 4.61 -9.97 2.89
N SER A 17 5.27 -9.17 3.71
CA SER A 17 4.80 -7.85 4.14
C SER A 17 5.77 -6.77 3.67
N ILE A 18 5.24 -5.62 3.29
CA ILE A 18 6.02 -4.44 2.89
C ILE A 18 5.56 -3.26 3.75
N ALA A 19 6.48 -2.68 4.54
CA ALA A 19 6.24 -1.44 5.25
C ALA A 19 6.57 -0.25 4.35
N MET A 20 5.68 0.72 4.28
CA MET A 20 5.82 1.91 3.43
C MET A 20 5.60 3.18 4.24
N SER A 21 6.43 4.20 3.97
CA SER A 21 6.40 5.53 4.57
C SER A 21 6.02 6.59 3.53
N ALA A 22 5.77 7.82 3.96
CA ALA A 22 5.46 8.92 3.05
C ALA A 22 6.51 9.06 1.93
N GLY A 23 6.03 9.15 0.69
CA GLY A 23 6.86 9.17 -0.52
C GLY A 23 7.08 7.82 -1.18
N ASP A 24 6.85 6.71 -0.46
CA ASP A 24 6.98 5.37 -1.04
C ASP A 24 5.79 5.05 -1.95
N TYR A 25 6.07 4.29 -3.02
CA TYR A 25 5.06 3.72 -3.91
C TYR A 25 5.23 2.21 -4.06
N LEU A 26 4.12 1.53 -4.35
CA LEU A 26 4.09 0.11 -4.61
C LEU A 26 3.14 -0.20 -5.77
N GLN A 27 3.66 -0.87 -6.79
CA GLN A 27 2.89 -1.42 -7.90
C GLN A 27 2.92 -2.94 -7.85
N PHE A 28 1.76 -3.55 -8.03
CA PHE A 28 1.59 -5.00 -8.03
C PHE A 28 0.38 -5.38 -8.90
N PRO A 29 0.32 -6.61 -9.44
CA PRO A 29 -0.84 -7.10 -10.19
C PRO A 29 -2.12 -7.09 -9.35
N GLY A 30 -3.23 -6.60 -9.93
CA GLY A 30 -4.48 -6.38 -9.19
C GLY A 30 -5.16 -7.64 -8.67
N TYR A 31 -4.83 -8.82 -9.22
CA TYR A 31 -5.37 -10.11 -8.77
C TYR A 31 -4.70 -10.64 -7.49
N LEU A 32 -3.61 -10.02 -7.02
CA LEU A 32 -2.96 -10.44 -5.78
C LEU A 32 -3.80 -10.03 -4.58
N VAL A 33 -4.20 -11.02 -3.80
CA VAL A 33 -4.86 -10.81 -2.50
C VAL A 33 -3.88 -10.07 -1.58
N HIS A 34 -4.31 -8.92 -1.06
CA HIS A 34 -3.49 -8.09 -0.20
C HIS A 34 -4.35 -7.36 0.84
N HIS A 35 -3.78 -7.13 2.01
CA HIS A 35 -4.37 -6.29 3.05
C HIS A 35 -3.51 -5.05 3.26
N VAL A 36 -4.16 -3.90 3.42
CA VAL A 36 -3.47 -2.64 3.75
C VAL A 36 -3.89 -2.24 5.17
N ARG A 37 -2.92 -1.95 6.04
CA ARG A 37 -3.20 -1.38 7.37
C ARG A 37 -2.30 -0.19 7.66
N ARG A 38 -2.81 0.76 8.45
CA ARG A 38 -1.98 1.83 9.04
C ARG A 38 -1.08 1.28 10.13
N MET A 39 0.15 1.80 10.21
CA MET A 39 1.16 1.51 11.24
C MET A 39 1.39 2.72 12.14
N GLY A 40 0.30 3.32 12.64
CA GLY A 40 0.35 4.52 13.46
C GLY A 40 -1.05 5.11 13.64
N ALA A 41 -1.11 6.35 14.14
CA ALA A 41 -2.38 7.03 14.39
C ALA A 41 -3.18 7.25 13.10
N ASN A 42 -2.55 7.83 12.08
CA ASN A 42 -3.17 8.16 10.79
C ASN A 42 -2.25 7.86 9.61
N ALA A 43 -2.84 7.60 8.45
CA ALA A 43 -2.14 7.48 7.17
C ALA A 43 -3.08 7.88 6.02
N ILE A 44 -2.52 8.52 4.99
CA ILE A 44 -3.23 8.89 3.76
C ILE A 44 -2.50 8.25 2.58
N VAL A 45 -3.25 7.53 1.74
CA VAL A 45 -2.72 6.77 0.61
C VAL A 45 -3.52 7.09 -0.64
N LEU A 46 -2.82 7.38 -1.75
CA LEU A 46 -3.42 7.44 -3.08
C LEU A 46 -3.43 6.04 -3.68
N ILE A 47 -4.61 5.60 -4.12
CA ILE A 47 -4.79 4.32 -4.81
C ILE A 47 -5.17 4.61 -6.27
N VAL A 48 -4.35 4.13 -7.19
CA VAL A 48 -4.62 4.19 -8.64
C VAL A 48 -4.86 2.77 -9.14
N ILE A 49 -6.03 2.57 -9.76
CA ILE A 49 -6.46 1.29 -10.35
C ILE A 49 -6.57 1.52 -11.86
N SER A 50 -5.79 0.78 -12.65
CA SER A 50 -5.98 0.71 -14.12
C SER A 50 -6.82 -0.51 -14.46
N ARG A 51 -7.58 -0.41 -15.55
CA ARG A 51 -8.32 -1.53 -16.16
C ARG A 51 -7.71 -1.77 -17.54
N ASP A 52 -6.68 -2.59 -17.58
CA ASP A 52 -6.22 -3.26 -18.80
C ASP A 52 -6.15 -4.76 -18.50
#